data_AF-A0A366HTQ0-F1
#
_entry.id   AF-A0A366HTQ0-F1
#
_cell.length_a   1.000
_cell.length_b   1.000
_cell.length_c   1.000
_cell.angle_alpha   90.00
_cell.angle_beta   90.00
_cell.angle_gamma   90.00
#
_symmetry.space_group_name_H-M   'P 1'
#
loop_
_entity.id
_entity.type
_entity.pdbx_description
1 polymer ?
#
loop_
_entity_poly.entity_id
_entity_poly.type
_entity_poly.pdbx_seq_one_letter_code
_entity_poly.pdbx_strand_id
1 'polypeptide(L)'
;MLMLALPPALTSGAQDAGPDLRSLKAQLRRELLTAALPEQKAQREALLALEKKYASAQDYSGAIKARDERQRIEQEITIMEKELAALGQRATAVGASRAPERIELNLSEAALSGVRLDAGDKSLTGWNATGASATWKLPNLPAGGYEVSLNHQGSNASASLKESFYTLTSDLKPAKDKVVTQSLGTLRVRDGAGSLTLTIGPADKCASLRIYSVVLVPAAR
;
A
#
# COMPACT_ATOMS: atom_id res chain seq x y z
N MET A 1 35.49 -43.51 9.79
CA MET A 1 36.22 -42.79 8.73
C MET A 1 35.16 -42.29 7.74
N LEU A 2 34.93 -40.97 7.78
CA LEU A 2 34.10 -40.09 6.93
C LEU A 2 32.73 -40.58 6.38
N MET A 3 31.67 -40.09 7.04
CA MET A 3 30.39 -39.77 6.39
C MET A 3 30.57 -38.58 5.44
N LEU A 4 30.23 -38.74 4.16
CA LEU A 4 30.11 -37.64 3.21
C LEU A 4 28.66 -37.15 3.22
N ALA A 5 28.44 -36.04 3.92
CA ALA A 5 27.20 -35.30 3.92
C ALA A 5 27.00 -34.58 2.58
N LEU A 6 25.82 -34.76 1.96
CA LEU A 6 25.34 -33.90 0.88
C LEU A 6 25.04 -32.49 1.44
N PRO A 7 25.51 -31.41 0.82
CA PRO A 7 25.00 -30.07 1.11
C PRO A 7 23.68 -29.80 0.35
N PRO A 8 22.63 -29.26 0.99
CA PRO A 8 21.52 -28.63 0.31
C PRO A 8 21.72 -27.11 0.28
N ALA A 9 22.13 -26.57 -0.85
CA ALA A 9 21.96 -25.18 -1.25
C ALA A 9 22.25 -25.14 -2.76
N LEU A 10 21.42 -24.60 -3.63
CA LEU A 10 21.05 -23.19 -3.64
C LEU A 10 19.65 -23.01 -4.23
N THR A 11 18.81 -22.35 -3.45
CA THR A 11 17.77 -21.47 -3.98
C THR A 11 18.50 -20.26 -4.59
N SER A 12 18.22 -19.97 -5.85
CA SER A 12 18.38 -18.65 -6.46
C SER A 12 17.59 -18.63 -7.76
N GLY A 13 16.28 -18.70 -7.61
CA GLY A 13 15.34 -18.26 -8.63
C GLY A 13 14.97 -16.81 -8.37
N ALA A 14 15.96 -15.92 -8.22
CA ALA A 14 15.74 -14.50 -8.39
C ALA A 14 15.40 -14.30 -9.86
N GLN A 15 14.12 -14.44 -10.20
CA GLN A 15 13.58 -13.83 -11.40
C GLN A 15 13.77 -12.33 -11.22
N ASP A 16 14.89 -11.82 -11.73
CA ASP A 16 15.00 -10.45 -12.22
C ASP A 16 13.93 -10.30 -13.30
N ALA A 17 12.70 -10.07 -12.85
CA ALA A 17 11.57 -9.79 -13.71
C ALA A 17 11.80 -8.39 -14.24
N GLY A 18 12.51 -8.31 -15.37
CA GLY A 18 12.52 -7.13 -16.22
C GLY A 18 11.09 -6.59 -16.38
N PRO A 19 10.93 -5.27 -16.58
CA PRO A 19 9.62 -4.63 -16.59
C PRO A 19 8.65 -5.40 -17.50
N ASP A 20 7.55 -5.88 -16.93
CA ASP A 20 6.52 -6.62 -17.66
C ASP A 20 6.11 -5.81 -18.90
N LEU A 21 6.21 -6.40 -20.08
CA LEU A 21 5.90 -5.76 -21.35
C LEU A 21 4.51 -5.10 -21.37
N ARG A 22 3.56 -5.63 -20.58
CA ARG A 22 2.24 -5.01 -20.40
C ARG A 22 2.32 -3.67 -19.65
N SER A 23 3.14 -3.58 -18.61
CA SER A 23 3.36 -2.36 -17.83
C SER A 23 4.05 -1.27 -18.66
N LEU A 24 5.06 -1.64 -19.45
CA LEU A 24 5.73 -0.74 -20.40
C LEU A 24 4.76 -0.18 -21.44
N LYS A 25 3.93 -1.04 -22.04
CA LYS A 25 2.92 -0.61 -23.02
C LYS A 25 1.90 0.34 -22.39
N ALA A 26 1.43 0.05 -21.18
CA ALA A 26 0.49 0.91 -20.47
C ALA A 26 1.11 2.27 -20.11
N GLN A 27 2.38 2.28 -19.70
CA GLN A 27 3.12 3.50 -19.41
C GLN A 27 3.32 4.37 -20.65
N LEU A 28 3.78 3.78 -21.76
CA LEU A 28 3.93 4.49 -23.03
C LEU A 28 2.60 5.08 -23.50
N ARG A 29 1.51 4.30 -23.41
CA ARG A 29 0.18 4.76 -23.80
C ARG A 29 -0.27 5.97 -22.97
N ARG A 30 -0.04 5.93 -21.65
CA ARG A 30 -0.32 7.06 -20.75
C ARG A 30 0.50 8.29 -21.12
N GLU A 31 1.81 8.14 -21.36
CA GLU A 31 2.69 9.24 -21.71
C GLU A 31 2.26 9.91 -23.02
N LEU A 32 1.92 9.13 -24.04
CA LEU A 32 1.41 9.66 -25.31
C LEU A 32 0.10 10.42 -25.12
N LEU A 33 -0.85 9.88 -24.36
CA LEU A 33 -2.13 10.56 -24.08
C LEU A 33 -1.92 11.85 -23.28
N THR A 34 -1.07 11.82 -22.26
CA THR A 34 -0.74 13.01 -21.46
C THR A 34 -0.08 14.10 -22.32
N ALA A 35 0.74 13.74 -23.29
CA ALA A 35 1.39 14.69 -24.19
C ALA A 35 0.43 15.26 -25.26
N ALA A 36 -0.46 14.45 -25.83
CA ALA A 36 -1.34 14.85 -26.92
C ALA A 36 -2.59 15.64 -26.46
N LEU A 37 -3.08 15.37 -25.25
CA LEU A 37 -4.33 15.94 -24.75
C LEU A 37 -4.31 17.49 -24.62
N PRO A 38 -3.22 18.15 -24.18
CA PRO A 38 -3.11 19.61 -24.21
C PRO A 38 -3.22 20.20 -25.63
N GLU A 39 -2.61 19.57 -26.63
CA GLU A 39 -2.67 20.01 -28.03
C GLU A 39 -4.10 19.94 -28.57
N GLN A 40 -4.80 18.86 -28.27
CA GLN A 40 -6.19 18.65 -28.67
C GLN A 40 -7.13 19.68 -28.01
N LYS A 41 -6.89 20.01 -26.73
CA LYS A 41 -7.60 21.11 -26.05
C LYS A 41 -7.31 22.46 -26.68
N ALA A 42 -6.07 22.74 -27.07
CA ALA A 42 -5.72 23.97 -27.77
C ALA A 42 -6.39 24.07 -29.15
N GLN A 43 -6.46 22.96 -29.90
CA GLN A 43 -7.16 22.89 -31.19
C GLN A 43 -8.66 23.17 -31.03
N ARG A 44 -9.32 22.61 -30.01
CA ARG A 44 -10.72 22.90 -29.69
C ARG A 44 -10.96 24.39 -29.46
N GLU A 45 -10.08 25.06 -28.70
CA GLU A 45 -10.19 26.50 -28.44
C GLU A 45 -9.97 27.33 -29.72
N ALA A 46 -9.01 26.92 -30.57
CA ALA A 46 -8.79 27.56 -31.86
C ALA A 46 -10.03 27.45 -32.77
N LEU A 47 -10.69 26.29 -32.80
CA LEU A 47 -11.93 26.09 -33.56
C LEU A 47 -13.09 26.92 -33.00
N LEU A 48 -13.20 27.08 -31.69
CA LEU A 48 -14.19 27.96 -31.06
C LEU A 48 -13.95 29.44 -31.45
N ALA A 49 -12.69 29.88 -31.48
CA ALA A 49 -12.34 31.22 -31.93
C ALA A 49 -12.67 31.42 -33.42
N LEU A 50 -12.42 30.40 -34.24
CA LEU A 50 -12.74 30.39 -35.66
C LEU A 50 -14.25 30.45 -35.92
N GLU A 51 -15.04 29.67 -35.17
CA GLU A 51 -16.51 29.68 -35.20
C GLU A 51 -17.04 31.10 -34.94
N LYS A 52 -16.56 31.76 -33.89
CA LYS A 52 -16.94 33.14 -33.54
C LYS A 52 -16.56 34.13 -34.65
N LYS A 53 -15.38 33.99 -35.25
CA LYS A 53 -14.91 34.85 -36.34
C LYS A 53 -15.77 34.72 -37.59
N TYR A 54 -16.14 33.51 -37.98
CA TYR A 54 -17.03 33.30 -39.12
C TYR A 54 -18.44 33.81 -38.85
N ALA A 55 -18.96 33.57 -37.64
CA ALA A 55 -20.28 34.09 -37.24
C ALA A 55 -20.33 35.63 -37.24
N SER A 56 -19.27 36.31 -36.78
CA SER A 56 -19.20 37.78 -36.80
C SER A 56 -19.06 38.34 -38.22
N ALA A 57 -18.50 37.56 -39.15
CA ALA A 57 -18.44 37.90 -40.58
C ALA A 57 -19.72 37.52 -41.35
N GLN A 58 -20.76 37.02 -40.67
CA GLN A 58 -22.00 36.49 -41.27
C GLN A 58 -21.79 35.30 -42.21
N ASP A 59 -20.61 34.66 -42.17
CA ASP A 59 -20.37 33.38 -42.84
C ASP A 59 -20.82 32.23 -41.95
N TYR A 60 -22.12 31.97 -41.97
CA TYR A 60 -22.71 30.87 -41.18
C TYR A 60 -22.25 29.49 -41.67
N SER A 61 -21.89 29.36 -42.94
CA SER A 61 -21.43 28.08 -43.50
C SER A 61 -20.05 27.69 -42.94
N GLY A 62 -19.14 28.64 -42.83
CA GLY A 62 -17.83 28.47 -42.19
C GLY A 62 -17.96 28.22 -40.68
N ALA A 63 -18.88 28.93 -40.01
CA ALA A 63 -19.14 28.75 -38.58
C ALA A 63 -19.65 27.33 -38.26
N ILE A 64 -20.58 26.78 -39.06
CA ILE A 64 -21.09 25.42 -38.88
C ILE A 64 -19.96 24.38 -39.03
N LYS A 65 -19.12 24.51 -40.07
CA LYS A 65 -17.98 23.60 -40.26
C LYS A 65 -16.99 23.64 -39.09
N ALA A 66 -16.68 24.83 -38.58
CA ALA A 66 -15.80 24.98 -37.43
C ALA A 66 -16.41 24.37 -36.16
N ARG A 67 -17.73 24.51 -35.97
CA ARG A 67 -18.47 23.90 -34.86
C ARG A 67 -18.46 22.37 -34.94
N ASP A 68 -18.72 21.80 -36.11
CA ASP A 68 -18.78 20.34 -36.30
C ASP A 68 -17.42 19.70 -36.00
N GLU A 69 -16.34 20.31 -36.50
CA GLU A 69 -14.98 19.85 -36.20
C GLU A 69 -14.65 20.04 -34.71
N ARG A 70 -15.08 21.13 -34.09
CA ARG A 70 -14.90 21.35 -32.64
C ARG A 70 -15.58 20.24 -31.83
N GLN A 71 -16.81 19.87 -32.20
CA GLN A 71 -17.56 18.80 -31.53
C GLN A 71 -16.88 17.44 -31.70
N ARG A 72 -16.29 17.18 -32.87
CA ARG A 72 -15.49 15.97 -33.11
C ARG A 72 -14.28 15.90 -32.17
N ILE A 73 -13.48 16.98 -32.12
CA ILE A 73 -12.31 17.05 -31.23
C ILE A 73 -12.73 16.93 -29.75
N GLU A 74 -13.88 17.49 -29.36
CA GLU A 74 -14.42 17.38 -28.00
C GLU A 74 -14.78 15.92 -27.63
N GLN A 75 -15.31 15.14 -28.57
CA GLN A 75 -15.53 13.71 -28.38
C GLN A 75 -14.21 12.95 -28.24
N GLU A 76 -13.22 13.25 -29.08
CA GLU A 76 -11.89 12.63 -29.02
C GLU A 76 -11.21 12.91 -27.67
N ILE A 77 -11.24 14.16 -27.19
CA ILE A 77 -10.76 14.55 -25.86
C ILE A 77 -11.44 13.73 -24.78
N THR A 78 -12.77 13.59 -24.84
CA THR A 78 -13.53 12.81 -23.86
C THR A 78 -13.10 11.35 -23.84
N ILE A 79 -12.80 10.76 -25.00
CA ILE A 79 -12.30 9.38 -25.11
C ILE A 79 -10.91 9.27 -24.49
N MET A 80 -10.00 10.21 -24.80
CA MET A 80 -8.65 10.23 -24.25
C MET A 80 -8.64 10.40 -22.73
N GLU A 81 -9.49 11.26 -22.18
CA GLU A 81 -9.62 11.47 -20.73
C GLU A 81 -10.12 10.20 -20.02
N LYS A 82 -11.13 9.52 -20.61
CA LYS A 82 -11.62 8.23 -20.10
C LYS A 82 -10.53 7.15 -20.14
N GLU A 83 -9.77 7.09 -21.23
CA GLU A 83 -8.67 6.11 -21.35
C GLU A 83 -7.58 6.37 -20.32
N LEU A 84 -7.19 7.63 -20.11
CA LEU A 84 -6.20 8.02 -19.12
C LEU A 84 -6.65 7.66 -17.69
N ALA A 85 -7.93 7.90 -17.37
CA ALA A 85 -8.52 7.48 -16.10
C ALA A 85 -8.49 5.95 -15.92
N ALA A 86 -8.84 5.19 -16.95
CA ALA A 86 -8.81 3.72 -16.91
C ALA A 86 -7.39 3.17 -16.73
N LEU A 87 -6.39 3.78 -17.39
CA LEU A 87 -4.98 3.41 -17.22
C LEU A 87 -4.49 3.72 -15.80
N GLY A 88 -4.92 4.85 -15.21
CA GLY A 88 -4.64 5.19 -13.82
C GLY A 88 -5.20 4.16 -12.83
N GLN A 89 -6.46 3.76 -13.01
CA GLN A 89 -7.10 2.75 -12.17
C GLN A 89 -6.45 1.36 -12.29
N ARG A 90 -5.99 0.99 -13.49
CA ARG A 90 -5.24 -0.27 -13.68
C ARG A 90 -3.88 -0.23 -12.99
N ALA A 91 -3.17 0.89 -13.05
CA ALA A 91 -1.89 1.04 -12.35
C ALA A 91 -2.07 0.91 -10.83
N THR A 92 -3.13 1.49 -10.25
CA THR A 92 -3.43 1.33 -8.82
C THR A 92 -3.82 -0.10 -8.46
N ALA A 93 -4.58 -0.80 -9.31
CA ALA A 93 -4.96 -2.19 -9.08
C ALA A 93 -3.74 -3.15 -9.14
N VAL A 94 -2.83 -2.94 -10.09
CA VAL A 94 -1.57 -3.71 -10.17
C VAL A 94 -0.66 -3.41 -8.97
N GLY A 95 -0.59 -2.16 -8.52
CA GLY A 95 0.12 -1.80 -7.29
C GLY A 95 -0.45 -2.49 -6.05
N ALA A 96 -1.78 -2.58 -5.93
CA ALA A 96 -2.44 -3.31 -4.85
C ALA A 96 -2.20 -4.82 -4.92
N SER A 97 -2.18 -5.42 -6.12
CA SER A 97 -1.88 -6.84 -6.33
C SER A 97 -0.41 -7.20 -6.08
N ARG A 98 0.51 -6.23 -6.07
CA ARG A 98 1.94 -6.43 -5.85
C ARG A 98 2.37 -6.10 -4.42
N ALA A 99 1.45 -5.66 -3.56
CA ALA A 99 1.71 -5.59 -2.13
C ALA A 99 2.07 -7.00 -1.64
N PRO A 100 3.16 -7.17 -0.88
CA PRO A 100 3.52 -8.48 -0.37
C PRO A 100 2.33 -9.06 0.40
N GLU A 101 1.95 -10.29 0.04
CA GLU A 101 0.83 -11.04 0.63
C GLU A 101 0.96 -11.14 2.16
N ARG A 102 2.19 -10.99 2.67
CA ARG A 102 2.53 -10.97 4.08
C ARG A 102 3.65 -9.96 4.33
N ILE A 103 3.37 -8.93 5.13
CA ILE A 103 4.34 -7.92 5.56
C ILE A 103 4.72 -8.22 7.01
N GLU A 104 5.92 -8.72 7.22
CA GLU A 104 6.45 -8.98 8.56
C GLU A 104 7.29 -7.78 9.02
N LEU A 105 6.94 -7.22 10.19
CA LEU A 105 7.66 -6.08 10.75
C LEU A 105 8.87 -6.57 11.53
N ASN A 106 10.04 -6.06 11.15
CA ASN A 106 11.28 -6.44 11.79
C ASN A 106 11.38 -5.84 13.20
N LEU A 107 11.55 -6.68 14.22
CA LEU A 107 11.60 -6.23 15.61
C LEU A 107 12.86 -5.40 15.92
N SER A 108 13.95 -5.58 15.16
CA SER A 108 15.16 -4.78 15.33
C SER A 108 15.05 -3.35 14.79
N GLU A 109 14.08 -3.09 13.90
CA GLU A 109 13.83 -1.76 13.33
C GLU A 109 12.80 -0.97 14.15
N ALA A 110 12.25 -1.58 15.21
CA ALA A 110 11.32 -0.94 16.11
C ALA A 110 12.03 0.10 16.99
N ALA A 111 11.46 1.29 17.11
CA ALA A 111 11.75 2.20 18.19
C ALA A 111 11.06 1.70 19.48
N LEU A 112 11.85 1.23 20.44
CA LEU A 112 11.36 0.63 21.69
C LEU A 112 11.34 1.66 22.82
N SER A 113 10.23 1.73 23.56
CA SER A 113 10.09 2.54 24.76
C SER A 113 9.60 1.65 25.90
N GLY A 114 10.40 1.44 26.94
CA GLY A 114 10.06 0.55 28.05
C GLY A 114 10.09 -0.96 27.74
N VAL A 115 10.21 -1.32 26.45
CA VAL A 115 10.32 -2.70 25.94
C VAL A 115 11.79 -3.00 25.61
N ARG A 116 12.20 -4.26 25.69
CA ARG A 116 13.55 -4.72 25.35
C ARG A 116 13.48 -5.87 24.35
N LEU A 117 14.40 -5.86 23.39
CA LEU A 117 14.61 -6.99 22.48
C LEU A 117 15.57 -7.98 23.14
N ASP A 118 15.12 -9.21 23.37
CA ASP A 118 15.97 -10.32 23.83
C ASP A 118 16.76 -10.86 22.63
N ALA A 119 18.09 -10.81 22.71
CA ALA A 119 18.98 -11.22 21.62
C ALA A 119 19.01 -12.75 21.43
N GLY A 120 18.59 -13.54 22.42
CA GLY A 120 18.60 -15.00 22.35
C GLY A 120 17.48 -15.56 21.47
N ASP A 121 16.23 -15.19 21.78
CA ASP A 121 15.03 -15.69 21.11
C ASP A 121 14.40 -14.67 20.13
N LYS A 122 15.02 -13.49 19.99
CA LYS A 122 14.55 -12.37 19.16
C LYS A 122 13.13 -11.92 19.53
N SER A 123 12.75 -12.01 20.81
CA SER A 123 11.43 -11.58 21.28
C SER A 123 11.47 -10.20 21.94
N LEU A 124 10.37 -9.46 21.83
CA LEU A 124 10.13 -8.25 22.62
C LEU A 124 9.56 -8.63 23.99
N THR A 125 10.26 -8.21 25.04
CA THR A 125 9.95 -8.44 26.46
C THR A 125 9.92 -7.12 27.24
N GLY A 126 9.50 -7.14 28.51
CA GLY A 126 9.45 -5.93 29.34
C GLY A 126 8.16 -5.10 29.18
N TRP A 127 7.10 -5.73 28.68
CA TRP A 127 5.78 -5.10 28.51
C TRP A 127 5.08 -4.71 29.83
N ASN A 128 5.69 -4.98 30.98
CA ASN A 128 5.20 -4.60 32.30
C ASN A 128 5.57 -3.16 32.70
N ALA A 129 6.35 -2.44 31.89
CA ALA A 129 6.60 -1.02 32.13
C ALA A 129 5.38 -0.17 31.76
N THR A 130 5.02 0.80 32.60
CA THR A 130 3.94 1.75 32.29
C THR A 130 4.31 2.55 31.04
N GLY A 131 3.45 2.51 30.02
CA GLY A 131 3.71 3.16 28.73
C GLY A 131 4.65 2.39 27.81
N ALA A 132 4.88 1.09 28.06
CA ALA A 132 5.65 0.23 27.17
C ALA A 132 5.07 0.23 25.74
N SER A 133 5.90 0.56 24.76
CA SER A 133 5.52 0.59 23.36
C SER A 133 6.66 0.18 22.42
N ALA A 134 6.27 -0.34 21.26
CA ALA A 134 7.16 -0.57 20.13
C ALA A 134 6.59 0.12 18.90
N THR A 135 7.38 0.95 18.23
CA THR A 135 6.94 1.73 17.07
C THR A 135 7.76 1.40 15.83
N TRP A 136 7.09 1.06 14.73
CA TRP A 136 7.69 0.82 13.42
C TRP A 136 7.33 1.93 12.45
N LYS A 137 8.20 2.16 11.46
CA LYS A 137 7.82 2.90 10.24
C LYS A 137 7.27 1.92 9.23
N LEU A 138 6.11 2.22 8.65
CA LEU A 138 5.50 1.37 7.64
C LEU A 138 6.24 1.50 6.30
N PRO A 139 6.40 0.40 5.54
CA PRO A 139 7.20 0.38 4.30
C PRO A 139 6.41 0.90 3.09
N ASN A 140 5.85 2.11 3.17
CA ASN A 140 5.01 2.73 2.13
C ASN A 140 3.86 1.83 1.65
N LEU A 141 3.11 1.27 2.60
CA LEU A 141 1.99 0.38 2.30
C LEU A 141 0.84 1.12 1.56
N PRO A 142 0.14 0.48 0.61
CA PRO A 142 -1.08 1.05 0.04
C PRO A 142 -2.13 1.33 1.13
N ALA A 143 -2.90 2.41 0.98
CA ALA A 143 -4.03 2.65 1.88
C ALA A 143 -5.07 1.52 1.74
N GLY A 144 -5.53 0.95 2.85
CA GLY A 144 -6.39 -0.23 2.83
C GLY A 144 -6.61 -0.87 4.19
N GLY A 145 -7.35 -1.99 4.20
CA GLY A 145 -7.50 -2.84 5.37
C GLY A 145 -6.40 -3.90 5.43
N TYR A 146 -5.75 -4.04 6.58
CA TYR A 146 -4.73 -5.04 6.84
C TYR A 146 -5.15 -5.87 8.05
N GLU A 147 -5.24 -7.18 7.88
CA GLU A 147 -5.36 -8.09 9.00
C GLU A 147 -4.04 -8.15 9.76
N VAL A 148 -4.09 -7.90 11.05
CA VAL A 148 -2.92 -7.92 11.93
C VAL A 148 -2.88 -9.27 12.64
N SER A 149 -1.79 -10.00 12.46
CA SER A 149 -1.49 -11.21 13.21
C SER A 149 -0.27 -11.00 14.11
N LEU A 150 -0.40 -11.40 15.37
CA LEU A 150 0.66 -11.32 16.37
C LEU A 150 1.11 -12.72 16.73
N ASN A 151 2.43 -12.95 16.73
CA ASN A 151 3.01 -14.16 17.31
C ASN A 151 3.45 -13.85 18.74
N HIS A 152 2.73 -14.38 19.72
CA HIS A 152 3.01 -14.12 21.13
C HIS A 152 3.01 -15.39 21.98
N GLN A 153 3.63 -15.28 23.15
CA GLN A 153 3.60 -16.27 24.22
C GLN A 153 3.46 -15.53 25.55
N GLY A 154 2.72 -16.10 26.49
CA GLY A 154 2.59 -15.57 27.85
C GLY A 154 1.14 -15.43 28.31
N SER A 155 0.94 -14.50 29.24
CA SER A 155 -0.32 -14.25 29.93
C SER A 155 -1.37 -13.51 29.09
N ASN A 156 -2.60 -13.46 29.62
CA ASN A 156 -3.70 -12.69 29.03
C ASN A 156 -3.42 -11.18 29.16
N ALA A 157 -3.31 -10.51 28.02
CA ALA A 157 -3.16 -9.06 27.93
C ALA A 157 -4.01 -8.53 26.77
N SER A 158 -4.16 -7.23 26.64
CA SER A 158 -4.83 -6.58 25.52
C SER A 158 -3.77 -5.86 24.70
N ALA A 159 -3.68 -6.20 23.41
CA ALA A 159 -2.81 -5.53 22.45
C ALA A 159 -3.58 -4.40 21.77
N SER A 160 -2.98 -3.22 21.71
CA SER A 160 -3.48 -2.07 20.97
C SER A 160 -2.45 -1.66 19.92
N LEU A 161 -2.83 -1.72 18.66
CA LEU A 161 -2.06 -1.20 17.54
C LEU A 161 -2.66 0.10 17.07
N LYS A 162 -1.85 1.14 17.06
CA LYS A 162 -2.22 2.47 16.61
C LYS A 162 -1.39 2.86 15.39
N GLU A 163 -2.07 3.09 14.28
CA GLU A 163 -1.56 3.86 13.16
C GLU A 163 -1.87 5.35 13.39
N SER A 164 -1.33 6.23 12.55
CA SER A 164 -1.52 7.69 12.61
C SER A 164 -2.96 8.14 12.92
N PHE A 165 -3.98 7.46 12.39
CA PHE A 165 -5.39 7.78 12.59
C PHE A 165 -6.21 6.64 13.22
N TYR A 166 -5.92 5.39 12.88
CA TYR A 166 -6.74 4.26 13.32
C TYR A 166 -6.09 3.49 14.46
N THR A 167 -6.93 2.97 15.36
CA THR A 167 -6.49 2.12 16.47
C THR A 167 -7.29 0.82 16.45
N LEU A 168 -6.59 -0.30 16.59
CA LEU A 168 -7.12 -1.65 16.74
C LEU A 168 -6.74 -2.15 18.12
N THR A 169 -7.73 -2.52 18.94
CA THR A 169 -7.49 -3.11 20.26
C THR A 169 -8.11 -4.51 20.30
N SER A 170 -7.36 -5.49 20.78
CA SER A 170 -7.77 -6.89 20.81
C SER A 170 -7.17 -7.61 22.01
N ASP A 171 -7.93 -8.52 22.62
CA ASP A 171 -7.48 -9.30 23.77
C ASP A 171 -6.65 -10.51 23.33
N LEU A 172 -5.43 -10.62 23.84
CA LEU A 172 -4.53 -11.74 23.65
C LEU A 172 -4.96 -12.93 24.49
N LYS A 173 -5.10 -14.08 23.83
CA LYS A 173 -5.35 -15.36 24.47
C LYS A 173 -4.08 -15.81 25.20
N PRO A 174 -4.20 -16.37 26.42
CA PRO A 174 -3.05 -16.86 27.16
C PRO A 174 -2.44 -18.07 26.47
N ALA A 175 -1.11 -18.08 26.36
CA ALA A 175 -0.33 -19.12 25.70
C ALA A 175 0.91 -19.44 26.56
N LYS A 176 0.77 -20.40 27.49
CA LYS A 176 1.81 -20.69 28.51
C LYS A 176 3.07 -21.33 27.90
N ASP A 177 2.90 -22.36 27.06
CA ASP A 177 4.03 -23.23 26.66
C ASP A 177 4.30 -23.28 25.15
N LYS A 178 3.53 -22.53 24.34
CA LYS A 178 3.68 -22.50 22.89
C LYS A 178 3.51 -21.08 22.37
N VAL A 179 4.27 -20.74 21.33
CA VAL A 179 4.03 -19.51 20.56
C VAL A 179 2.72 -19.67 19.80
N VAL A 180 1.81 -18.73 19.95
CA VAL A 180 0.51 -18.72 19.28
C VAL A 180 0.46 -17.55 18.31
N THR A 181 0.12 -17.85 17.06
CA THR A 181 -0.28 -16.84 16.08
C THR A 181 -1.74 -16.49 16.33
N GLN A 182 -2.00 -15.27 16.76
CA GLN A 182 -3.35 -14.75 16.95
C GLN A 182 -3.62 -13.60 15.99
N SER A 183 -4.72 -13.71 15.23
CA SER A 183 -5.28 -12.57 14.50
C SER A 183 -5.94 -11.62 15.50
N LEU A 184 -5.50 -10.36 15.48
CA LEU A 184 -6.04 -9.27 16.29
C LEU A 184 -7.24 -8.60 15.62
N GLY A 185 -7.39 -8.80 14.30
CA GLY A 185 -8.43 -8.22 13.47
C GLY A 185 -7.88 -7.31 12.37
N THR A 186 -8.75 -6.55 11.72
CA THR A 186 -8.40 -5.69 10.59
C THR A 186 -8.13 -4.26 11.04
N LEU A 187 -6.89 -3.80 10.88
CA LEU A 187 -6.48 -2.40 11.00
C LEU A 187 -6.62 -1.68 9.65
N ARG A 188 -7.21 -0.49 9.65
CA ARG A 188 -7.17 0.37 8.46
C ARG A 188 -5.89 1.19 8.46
N VAL A 189 -5.16 1.16 7.35
CA VAL A 189 -3.97 1.98 7.13
C VAL A 189 -4.36 3.07 6.14
N ARG A 190 -4.21 4.33 6.54
CA ARG A 190 -4.46 5.49 5.68
C ARG A 190 -3.14 5.99 5.09
N ASP A 191 -2.13 6.07 5.93
CA ASP A 191 -0.79 6.50 5.56
C ASP A 191 0.19 5.35 5.77
N GLY A 192 0.47 4.61 4.70
CA GLY A 192 1.40 3.49 4.77
C GLY A 192 2.87 3.89 4.84
N ALA A 193 3.20 5.20 4.84
CA ALA A 193 4.53 5.71 5.20
C ALA A 193 4.61 6.13 6.68
N GLY A 194 3.47 6.10 7.38
CA GLY A 194 3.32 6.53 8.77
C GLY A 194 3.96 5.58 9.78
N SER A 195 3.79 5.90 11.05
CA SER A 195 4.25 5.06 12.16
C SER A 195 3.14 4.13 12.66
N LEU A 196 3.47 2.87 12.89
CA LEU A 196 2.64 1.90 13.59
C LEU A 196 3.18 1.68 14.99
N THR A 197 2.38 1.96 16.02
CA THR A 197 2.76 1.78 17.42
C THR A 197 1.95 0.65 18.05
N LEU A 198 2.64 -0.34 18.60
CA LEU A 198 2.08 -1.39 19.43
C LEU A 198 2.24 -1.02 20.91
N THR A 199 1.13 -1.05 21.64
CA THR A 199 1.10 -0.97 23.09
C THR A 199 0.38 -2.20 23.64
N ILE A 200 0.79 -2.65 24.82
CA ILE A 200 0.14 -3.76 25.52
C ILE A 200 -0.32 -3.27 26.89
N GLY A 201 -1.53 -3.64 27.29
CA GLY A 201 -2.01 -3.39 28.65
C GLY A 201 -3.00 -4.47 29.11
N PRO A 202 -3.31 -4.56 30.41
CA PRO A 202 -2.71 -3.83 31.52
C PRO A 202 -1.32 -4.40 31.89
N ALA A 203 -0.39 -3.51 32.27
CA ALA A 203 1.03 -3.83 32.53
C ALA A 203 1.24 -4.95 33.56
N ASP A 204 0.37 -5.04 34.56
CA ASP A 204 0.41 -6.06 35.63
C ASP A 204 0.28 -7.49 35.09
N LYS A 205 -0.37 -7.65 33.93
CA LYS A 205 -0.56 -8.94 33.26
C LYS A 205 0.49 -9.22 32.18
N CYS A 206 1.48 -8.35 32.00
CA CYS A 206 2.40 -8.40 30.86
C CYS A 206 3.81 -8.88 31.23
N ALA A 207 4.07 -9.22 32.50
CA ALA A 207 5.40 -9.61 32.97
C ALA A 207 5.97 -10.86 32.27
N SER A 208 5.11 -11.79 31.85
CA SER A 208 5.51 -13.01 31.13
C SER A 208 5.32 -12.93 29.61
N LEU A 209 4.84 -11.79 29.10
CA LEU A 209 4.50 -11.64 27.69
C LEU A 209 5.77 -11.50 26.84
N ARG A 210 5.86 -12.31 25.80
CA ARG A 210 6.88 -12.25 24.75
C ARG A 210 6.20 -12.11 23.41
N ILE A 211 6.71 -11.22 22.57
CA ILE A 211 6.22 -11.00 21.19
C ILE A 211 7.34 -11.31 20.22
N TYR A 212 7.11 -12.26 19.31
CA TYR A 212 8.13 -12.76 18.38
C TYR A 212 8.02 -12.15 16.99
N SER A 213 6.82 -11.79 16.55
CA SER A 213 6.65 -11.09 15.27
C SER A 213 5.29 -10.40 15.18
N VAL A 214 5.25 -9.33 14.40
CA VAL A 214 4.02 -8.64 14.01
C VAL A 214 3.89 -8.74 12.50
N VAL A 215 2.77 -9.28 12.04
CA VAL A 215 2.51 -9.53 10.62
C VAL A 215 1.27 -8.79 10.19
N LEU A 216 1.37 -8.08 9.07
CA LEU A 216 0.26 -7.42 8.39
C LEU A 216 -0.02 -8.18 7.10
N VAL A 217 -1.26 -8.62 6.91
CA VAL A 217 -1.75 -9.28 5.71
C VAL A 217 -2.77 -8.35 5.05
N PRO A 218 -2.64 -7.98 3.77
CA PRO A 218 -3.67 -7.21 3.08
C PRO A 218 -5.01 -7.95 3.14
N ALA A 219 -5.99 -7.38 3.81
CA ALA A 219 -7.34 -7.93 3.83
C ALA A 219 -8.02 -7.51 2.52
N ALA A 220 -7.96 -8.39 1.51
CA ALA A 220 -8.62 -8.18 0.23
C ALA A 220 -10.11 -7.84 0.47
N ARG A 221 -10.56 -6.72 -0.10
CA ARG A 221 -11.97 -6.37 -0.24
C ARG A 221 -12.31 -6.27 -1.71
#